data_AF-A0A815CES8-F1
#
_entry.id   AF-A0A815CES8-F1
#
_cell.length_a   1.000
_cell.length_b   1.000
_cell.length_c   1.000
_cell.angle_alpha   90.00
_cell.angle_beta   90.00
_cell.angle_gamma   90.00
#
_symmetry.space_group_name_H-M   'P 1'
#
loop_
_entity.id
_entity.type
_entity.pdbx_description
1 polymer ?
#
loop_
_entity_poly.entity_id
_entity_poly.type
_entity_poly.pdbx_seq_one_letter_code
_entity_poly.pdbx_strand_id
1 'polypeptide(L)'
;MTSLIFLLISLIKRLLSQISFRSTRIFTIDEVMKRKNDRWVIIDDDVYCLLSMKTHSGGLDIIEKLSGRDLTQLFYEIHLKPDFVKEHLNRKYRIGKIRLNPNNKKPSFYLKNHLIQRNLNFSISNEDCQMKEEFKQHVFSTNFPCLNAKIALKRNAFDFDVYDTFCSEETTKLLWQNLMKFINKQSFLWENNHIFTTYVACFRTPENLSEDIFEILLWKQLQQLHEEDVRNGMKWSKNYSNDPSNTDFAFSIGERGFFLVGLHPQSSRNGRRFSKIAIAFNSQDQFTNLRRLNLLTEIKQVVRQNDLLYNGSINPNVIENENGPGPFEYSGKLIQPEWKPNFQVKI
;
A
#
# COMPACT_ATOMS: atom_id res chain seq x y z
N MET A 1 -35.41 -39.84 -36.55
CA MET A 1 -34.26 -40.07 -35.63
C MET A 1 -33.00 -39.27 -35.97
N THR A 2 -32.74 -38.92 -37.24
CA THR A 2 -31.51 -38.24 -37.68
C THR A 2 -31.39 -36.77 -37.26
N SER A 3 -32.48 -36.01 -37.22
CA SER A 3 -32.45 -34.57 -36.90
C SER A 3 -32.15 -34.25 -35.41
N LEU A 4 -32.65 -35.08 -34.48
CA LEU A 4 -32.37 -34.93 -33.05
C LEU A 4 -30.90 -35.23 -32.71
N ILE A 5 -30.28 -36.18 -33.41
CA ILE A 5 -28.86 -36.54 -33.25
C ILE A 5 -27.95 -35.41 -33.73
N PHE A 6 -28.30 -34.74 -34.84
CA PHE A 6 -27.55 -33.57 -35.32
C PHE A 6 -27.63 -32.38 -34.35
N LEU A 7 -28.81 -32.12 -33.76
CA LEU A 7 -28.96 -31.07 -32.75
C LEU A 7 -28.17 -31.38 -31.48
N LEU A 8 -28.18 -32.65 -31.03
CA LEU A 8 -27.44 -33.11 -29.86
C LEU A 8 -25.92 -33.04 -30.10
N ILE A 9 -25.43 -33.45 -31.29
CA ILE A 9 -24.01 -33.34 -31.66
C ILE A 9 -23.59 -31.87 -31.80
N SER A 10 -24.46 -31.00 -32.31
CA SER A 10 -24.20 -29.55 -32.38
C SER A 10 -24.17 -28.93 -30.98
N LEU A 11 -25.10 -29.28 -30.10
CA LEU A 11 -25.09 -28.85 -28.70
C LEU A 11 -23.87 -29.39 -27.95
N ILE A 12 -23.49 -30.65 -28.15
CA ILE A 12 -22.29 -31.27 -27.55
C ILE A 12 -21.03 -30.62 -28.11
N LYS A 13 -20.94 -30.32 -29.42
CA LYS A 13 -19.82 -29.55 -29.99
C LYS A 13 -19.77 -28.13 -29.44
N ARG A 14 -20.93 -27.49 -29.22
CA ARG A 14 -21.02 -26.13 -28.64
C ARG A 14 -20.66 -26.13 -27.15
N LEU A 15 -21.13 -27.12 -26.39
CA LEU A 15 -20.75 -27.37 -24.99
C LEU A 15 -19.27 -27.76 -24.88
N LEU A 16 -18.75 -28.64 -25.74
CA LEU A 16 -17.34 -28.99 -25.78
C LEU A 16 -16.48 -27.80 -26.21
N SER A 17 -16.95 -26.93 -27.12
CA SER A 17 -16.26 -25.67 -27.47
C SER A 17 -16.27 -24.64 -26.32
N GLN A 18 -17.31 -24.65 -25.48
CA GLN A 18 -17.39 -23.85 -24.26
C GLN A 18 -16.59 -24.46 -23.09
N ILE A 19 -16.42 -25.79 -23.06
CA ILE A 19 -15.67 -26.54 -22.04
C ILE A 19 -14.18 -26.65 -22.40
N SER A 20 -13.81 -26.53 -23.68
CA SER A 20 -12.42 -26.69 -24.17
C SER A 20 -11.67 -25.39 -24.45
N PHE A 21 -12.15 -24.22 -24.02
CA PHE A 21 -11.33 -23.00 -24.03
C PHE A 21 -10.34 -23.01 -22.84
N ARG A 22 -9.63 -24.12 -22.64
CA ARG A 22 -8.41 -24.16 -21.84
C ARG A 22 -7.25 -23.95 -22.81
N SER A 23 -6.96 -22.70 -23.13
CA SER A 23 -5.83 -22.37 -24.00
C SER A 23 -4.53 -22.97 -23.45
N THR A 24 -3.93 -23.87 -24.22
CA THR A 24 -2.62 -24.51 -23.98
C THR A 24 -1.47 -23.71 -24.56
N ARG A 25 -1.73 -22.50 -25.05
CA ARG A 25 -0.73 -21.65 -25.70
C ARG A 25 0.38 -21.29 -24.72
N ILE A 26 1.62 -21.51 -25.15
CA ILE A 26 2.82 -21.11 -24.42
C ILE A 26 3.30 -19.79 -25.01
N PHE A 27 3.55 -18.81 -24.14
CA PHE A 27 4.06 -17.48 -24.48
C PHE A 27 5.46 -17.28 -23.95
N THR A 28 6.23 -16.40 -24.60
CA THR A 28 7.47 -15.87 -24.00
C THR A 28 7.16 -14.63 -23.15
N ILE A 29 8.06 -14.27 -22.24
CA ILE A 29 7.93 -13.03 -21.45
C ILE A 29 7.91 -11.81 -22.39
N ASP A 30 8.77 -11.80 -23.41
CA ASP A 30 8.85 -10.71 -24.38
C ASP A 30 7.55 -10.52 -25.18
N GLU A 31 6.87 -11.62 -25.53
CA GLU A 31 5.57 -11.57 -26.19
C GLU A 31 4.52 -10.89 -25.31
N VAL A 32 4.49 -11.20 -24.01
CA VAL A 32 3.55 -10.56 -23.08
C VAL A 32 3.93 -9.10 -22.83
N MET A 33 5.22 -8.79 -22.68
CA MET A 33 5.71 -7.42 -22.50
C MET A 33 5.38 -6.49 -23.67
N LYS A 34 5.31 -7.01 -24.90
CA LYS A 34 4.92 -6.24 -26.10
C LYS A 34 3.41 -5.93 -26.15
N ARG A 35 2.60 -6.54 -25.28
CA ARG A 35 1.13 -6.47 -25.27
C ARG A 35 0.58 -5.47 -24.25
N LYS A 36 1.27 -4.35 -24.03
CA LYS A 36 0.88 -3.33 -23.03
C LYS A 36 -0.54 -2.80 -23.22
N ASN A 37 -1.02 -2.66 -24.46
CA ASN A 37 -2.36 -2.13 -24.73
C ASN A 37 -3.48 -3.17 -24.63
N ASP A 38 -3.15 -4.46 -24.52
CA ASP A 38 -4.14 -5.54 -24.57
C ASP A 38 -4.57 -6.00 -23.15
N ARG A 39 -4.09 -5.31 -22.09
CA ARG A 39 -4.27 -5.67 -20.66
C ARG A 39 -3.86 -7.12 -20.36
N TRP A 40 -2.70 -7.52 -20.87
CA TRP A 40 -2.15 -8.86 -20.60
C TRP A 40 -1.33 -8.85 -19.32
N VAL A 41 -1.54 -9.81 -18.44
CA VAL A 41 -0.77 -9.92 -17.18
C VAL A 41 -0.37 -11.37 -16.93
N ILE A 42 0.73 -11.57 -16.21
CA ILE A 42 1.16 -12.90 -15.75
C ILE A 42 0.88 -13.02 -14.25
N ILE A 43 0.19 -14.10 -13.85
CA ILE A 43 -0.04 -14.48 -12.44
C ILE A 43 0.17 -15.99 -12.35
N ASP A 44 1.08 -16.45 -11.49
CA ASP A 44 1.44 -17.88 -11.34
C ASP A 44 1.79 -18.56 -12.67
N ASP A 45 2.54 -17.85 -13.51
CA ASP A 45 2.99 -18.31 -14.83
C ASP A 45 1.88 -18.46 -15.86
N ASP A 46 0.62 -18.23 -15.48
CA ASP A 46 -0.50 -18.15 -16.39
C ASP A 46 -0.61 -16.73 -16.96
N VAL A 47 -0.94 -16.65 -18.25
CA VAL A 47 -1.15 -15.38 -18.96
C VAL A 47 -2.64 -15.13 -19.05
N TYR A 48 -3.07 -13.94 -18.65
CA TYR A 48 -4.47 -13.50 -18.66
C TYR A 48 -4.64 -12.28 -19.56
N CYS A 49 -5.72 -12.25 -20.34
CA CYS A 49 -6.16 -11.08 -21.10
C CYS A 49 -7.37 -10.44 -20.40
N LEU A 50 -7.16 -9.28 -19.77
CA LEU A 50 -8.17 -8.59 -18.97
C LEU A 50 -8.91 -7.49 -19.75
N LEU A 51 -8.79 -7.47 -21.08
CA LEU A 51 -9.41 -6.46 -21.93
C LEU A 51 -10.94 -6.42 -21.79
N SER A 52 -11.57 -7.59 -21.61
CA SER A 52 -13.03 -7.71 -21.43
C SER A 52 -13.53 -7.44 -19.99
N MET A 53 -12.63 -7.11 -19.06
CA MET A 53 -13.00 -6.75 -17.69
C MET A 53 -13.62 -5.36 -17.66
N LYS A 54 -14.88 -5.27 -17.22
CA LYS A 54 -15.64 -4.02 -17.17
C LYS A 54 -15.37 -3.17 -15.92
N THR A 55 -15.04 -3.81 -14.80
CA THR A 55 -14.87 -3.15 -13.50
C THR A 55 -13.81 -3.86 -12.69
N HIS A 56 -13.01 -3.11 -11.95
CA HIS A 56 -12.07 -3.64 -10.97
C HIS A 56 -12.04 -2.71 -9.75
N SER A 57 -12.00 -3.29 -8.54
CA SER A 57 -12.13 -2.52 -7.28
C SER A 57 -11.01 -1.51 -7.02
N GLY A 58 -9.87 -1.66 -7.71
CA GLY A 58 -8.76 -0.69 -7.71
C GLY A 58 -8.73 0.22 -8.93
N GLY A 59 -9.81 0.29 -9.72
CA GLY A 59 -9.85 0.93 -11.04
C GLY A 59 -9.35 0.00 -12.15
N LEU A 60 -9.70 0.29 -13.41
CA LEU A 60 -9.13 -0.42 -14.57
C LEU A 60 -7.74 0.12 -14.93
N ASP A 61 -7.48 1.37 -14.58
CA ASP A 61 -6.29 2.16 -14.91
C ASP A 61 -5.02 1.50 -14.33
N ILE A 62 -5.12 0.89 -13.15
CA ILE A 62 -4.04 0.10 -12.56
C ILE A 62 -3.73 -1.16 -13.38
N ILE A 63 -4.74 -1.82 -13.95
CA ILE A 63 -4.54 -3.01 -14.78
C ILE A 63 -3.87 -2.61 -16.10
N GLU A 64 -4.27 -1.47 -16.68
CA GLU A 64 -3.68 -0.94 -17.91
C GLU A 64 -2.21 -0.60 -17.74
N LYS A 65 -1.85 0.12 -16.68
CA LYS A 65 -0.46 0.50 -16.38
C LYS A 65 0.44 -0.68 -16.09
N LEU A 66 -0.11 -1.69 -15.43
CA LEU A 66 0.61 -2.90 -15.06
C LEU A 66 0.61 -3.97 -16.16
N SER A 67 -0.01 -3.69 -17.31
CA SER A 67 -0.07 -4.58 -18.45
C SER A 67 1.30 -4.89 -19.04
N GLY A 68 1.46 -6.13 -19.51
CA GLY A 68 2.70 -6.70 -20.02
C GLY A 68 3.69 -7.16 -18.95
N ARG A 69 3.28 -7.29 -17.68
CA ARG A 69 4.19 -7.62 -16.56
C ARG A 69 3.77 -8.88 -15.82
N ASP A 70 4.71 -9.43 -15.06
CA ASP A 70 4.42 -10.42 -14.02
C ASP A 70 3.99 -9.72 -12.74
N LEU A 71 2.73 -9.93 -12.38
CA LEU A 71 2.08 -9.30 -11.25
C LEU A 71 1.85 -10.29 -10.12
N THR A 72 2.39 -11.50 -10.17
CA THR A 72 2.10 -12.56 -9.19
C THR A 72 2.24 -12.03 -7.76
N GLN A 73 3.36 -11.35 -7.47
CA GLN A 73 3.60 -10.79 -6.14
C GLN A 73 2.55 -9.74 -5.73
N LEU A 74 2.40 -8.68 -6.52
CA LEU A 74 1.45 -7.59 -6.25
C LEU A 74 -0.01 -8.07 -6.23
N PHE A 75 -0.35 -9.02 -7.10
CA PHE A 75 -1.67 -9.62 -7.20
C PHE A 75 -2.05 -10.26 -5.88
N TYR A 76 -1.18 -11.10 -5.34
CA TYR A 76 -1.44 -11.77 -4.06
C TYR A 76 -1.34 -10.85 -2.87
N GLU A 77 -0.66 -9.71 -2.96
CA GLU A 77 -0.71 -8.65 -1.95
C GLU A 77 -2.09 -7.98 -1.86
N ILE A 78 -2.78 -7.85 -2.99
CA ILE A 78 -4.09 -7.18 -3.08
C ILE A 78 -5.26 -8.17 -2.89
N HIS A 79 -5.13 -9.40 -3.41
CA HIS A 79 -6.21 -10.38 -3.51
C HIS A 79 -6.00 -11.53 -2.51
N LEU A 80 -6.73 -11.45 -1.39
CA LEU A 80 -6.55 -12.32 -0.22
C LEU A 80 -7.06 -13.76 -0.38
N LYS A 81 -7.95 -14.01 -1.35
CA LYS A 81 -8.60 -15.31 -1.52
C LYS A 81 -7.69 -16.23 -2.35
N PRO A 82 -7.22 -17.38 -1.81
CA PRO A 82 -6.34 -18.30 -2.54
C PRO A 82 -6.95 -18.79 -3.86
N ASP A 83 -8.27 -19.02 -3.85
CA ASP A 83 -9.01 -19.49 -5.02
C ASP A 83 -9.45 -18.35 -5.96
N PHE A 84 -9.12 -17.07 -5.68
CA PHE A 84 -9.57 -15.95 -6.52
C PHE A 84 -9.16 -16.15 -7.97
N VAL A 85 -7.91 -16.53 -8.21
CA VAL A 85 -7.40 -16.80 -9.56
C VAL A 85 -8.24 -17.89 -10.23
N LYS A 86 -8.48 -19.00 -9.52
CA LYS A 86 -9.25 -20.13 -10.03
C LYS A 86 -10.71 -19.78 -10.34
N GLU A 87 -11.35 -19.02 -9.45
CA GLU A 87 -12.77 -18.70 -9.51
C GLU A 87 -13.08 -17.55 -10.48
N HIS A 88 -12.24 -16.51 -10.50
CA HIS A 88 -12.55 -15.25 -11.17
C HIS A 88 -11.69 -14.99 -12.41
N LEU A 89 -10.45 -15.51 -12.46
CA LEU A 89 -9.53 -15.26 -13.55
C LEU A 89 -9.45 -16.44 -14.54
N ASN A 90 -9.18 -17.64 -14.05
CA ASN A 90 -8.90 -18.83 -14.84
C ASN A 90 -10.03 -19.21 -15.79
N ARG A 91 -11.28 -19.09 -15.35
CA ARG A 91 -12.44 -19.46 -16.16
C ARG A 91 -12.74 -18.48 -17.29
N LYS A 92 -12.34 -17.21 -17.14
CA LYS A 92 -12.86 -16.13 -17.98
C LYS A 92 -11.80 -15.40 -18.79
N TYR A 93 -10.59 -15.26 -18.26
CA TYR A 93 -9.59 -14.36 -18.83
C TYR A 93 -8.26 -15.06 -19.16
N ARG A 94 -8.06 -16.32 -18.74
CA ARG A 94 -6.81 -17.04 -18.99
C ARG A 94 -6.66 -17.38 -20.47
N ILE A 95 -5.50 -17.01 -21.04
CA ILE A 95 -5.17 -17.20 -22.45
C ILE A 95 -3.95 -18.09 -22.69
N GLY A 96 -3.22 -18.51 -21.66
CA GLY A 96 -2.13 -19.50 -21.79
C GLY A 96 -1.15 -19.51 -20.62
N LYS A 97 0.08 -19.97 -20.85
CA LYS A 97 1.18 -20.06 -19.87
C LYS A 97 2.48 -19.47 -20.40
N ILE A 98 3.36 -19.01 -19.51
CA ILE A 98 4.72 -18.61 -19.84
C ILE A 98 5.62 -19.84 -20.01
N ARG A 99 6.52 -19.80 -21.00
CA ARG A 99 7.61 -20.76 -21.15
C ARG A 99 8.61 -20.59 -20.00
N LEU A 100 8.71 -21.58 -19.11
CA LEU A 100 9.71 -21.60 -18.04
C LEU A 100 11.10 -21.84 -18.65
N ASN A 101 12.06 -20.95 -18.35
CA ASN A 101 13.48 -21.21 -18.60
C ASN A 101 14.05 -21.93 -17.36
N PRO A 102 14.54 -23.17 -17.47
CA PRO A 102 15.00 -23.96 -16.31
C PRO A 102 16.12 -23.31 -15.49
N ASN A 103 16.83 -22.32 -16.04
CA ASN A 103 17.88 -21.58 -15.34
C ASN A 103 17.37 -20.34 -14.57
N ASN A 104 16.13 -19.89 -14.80
CA ASN A 104 15.50 -18.84 -14.00
C ASN A 104 14.73 -19.50 -12.85
N LYS A 105 15.41 -19.77 -11.74
CA LYS A 105 14.74 -20.14 -10.48
C LYS A 105 13.78 -19.03 -10.10
N LYS A 106 12.47 -19.26 -10.28
CA LYS A 106 11.44 -18.41 -9.69
C LYS A 106 11.48 -18.58 -8.17
N PRO A 107 11.38 -17.50 -7.38
CA PRO A 107 11.10 -17.63 -5.95
C PRO A 107 9.75 -18.35 -5.79
N SER A 108 9.80 -19.61 -5.36
CA SER A 108 8.62 -20.40 -5.00
C SER A 108 8.00 -19.79 -3.76
N PHE A 109 7.00 -18.93 -3.91
CA PHE A 109 6.54 -18.09 -2.81
C PHE A 109 5.03 -18.05 -2.59
N TYR A 110 4.32 -19.17 -2.80
CA TYR A 110 2.91 -19.24 -2.44
C TYR A 110 2.53 -20.60 -1.88
N LEU A 111 2.68 -20.75 -0.57
CA LEU A 111 1.86 -21.61 0.30
C LEU A 111 2.33 -21.48 1.75
N LYS A 112 1.73 -20.52 2.48
CA LYS A 112 1.41 -20.56 3.92
C LYS A 112 1.26 -19.13 4.45
N ASN A 113 0.05 -18.74 4.84
CA ASN A 113 -0.29 -18.55 6.26
C ASN A 113 -1.64 -17.85 6.40
N HIS A 114 -2.48 -18.48 7.22
CA HIS A 114 -3.67 -17.91 7.81
C HIS A 114 -3.41 -17.82 9.33
N LEU A 115 -3.90 -16.72 9.91
CA LEU A 115 -4.14 -16.47 11.33
C LEU A 115 -2.92 -16.13 12.20
N ILE A 116 -2.86 -14.85 12.58
CA ILE A 116 -2.38 -14.47 13.91
C ILE A 116 -3.45 -13.57 14.53
N GLN A 117 -4.17 -14.14 15.50
CA GLN A 117 -4.95 -13.38 16.48
C GLN A 117 -3.99 -12.86 17.55
N ARG A 118 -4.19 -11.60 17.95
CA ARG A 118 -3.51 -10.97 19.08
C ARG A 118 -4.22 -11.34 20.38
N ASN A 119 -3.45 -11.77 21.36
CA ASN A 119 -3.76 -11.62 22.78
C ASN A 119 -2.89 -10.50 23.34
N LEU A 120 -3.49 -9.36 23.65
CA LEU A 120 -2.99 -8.38 24.61
C LEU A 120 -4.23 -7.72 25.22
N ASN A 121 -4.52 -8.04 26.48
CA ASN A 121 -5.58 -7.44 27.27
C ASN A 121 -5.19 -6.01 27.63
N PHE A 122 -5.71 -5.05 26.87
CA PHE A 122 -6.01 -3.72 27.33
C PHE A 122 -7.50 -3.52 27.04
N SER A 123 -8.25 -2.94 27.98
CA SER A 123 -9.64 -2.56 27.74
C SER A 123 -9.65 -1.43 26.71
N ILE A 124 -9.69 -1.79 25.43
CA ILE A 124 -9.90 -0.85 24.33
C ILE A 124 -11.24 -0.16 24.59
N SER A 125 -11.23 1.17 24.71
CA SER A 125 -12.47 1.90 24.92
C SER A 125 -13.38 1.75 23.70
N ASN A 126 -14.70 1.80 23.88
CA ASN A 126 -15.64 1.79 22.75
C ASN A 126 -15.34 2.91 21.75
N GLU A 127 -14.82 4.04 22.23
CA GLU A 127 -14.43 5.18 21.40
C GLU A 127 -13.22 4.88 20.50
N ASP A 128 -12.22 4.13 21.00
CA ASP A 128 -11.04 3.76 20.20
C ASP A 128 -11.41 2.82 19.06
N CYS A 129 -12.29 1.85 19.36
CA CYS A 129 -12.86 0.95 18.36
C CYS A 129 -13.60 1.73 17.27
N GLN A 130 -14.37 2.75 17.66
CA GLN A 130 -15.08 3.61 16.73
C GLN A 130 -14.12 4.41 15.84
N MET A 131 -13.13 5.11 16.41
CA MET A 131 -12.15 5.88 15.63
C MET A 131 -11.38 5.00 14.64
N LYS A 132 -11.02 3.78 15.05
CA LYS A 132 -10.36 2.82 14.17
C LYS A 132 -11.25 2.40 13.00
N GLU A 133 -12.55 2.22 13.24
CA GLU A 133 -13.49 1.84 12.20
C GLU A 133 -13.78 3.00 11.24
N GLU A 134 -13.92 4.23 11.76
CA GLU A 134 -14.00 5.46 10.95
C GLU A 134 -12.78 5.61 10.05
N PHE A 135 -11.57 5.36 10.58
CA PHE A 135 -10.34 5.40 9.79
C PHE A 135 -10.34 4.36 8.66
N LYS A 136 -10.76 3.12 8.93
CA LYS A 136 -10.86 2.10 7.89
C LYS A 136 -11.87 2.49 6.81
N GLN A 137 -13.05 2.99 7.20
CA GLN A 137 -14.07 3.44 6.25
C GLN A 137 -13.54 4.56 5.35
N HIS A 138 -12.80 5.51 5.93
CA HIS A 138 -12.13 6.58 5.18
C HIS A 138 -11.17 6.01 4.12
N VAL A 139 -10.28 5.08 4.51
CA VAL A 139 -9.32 4.44 3.60
C VAL A 139 -10.00 3.57 2.54
N PHE A 140 -11.10 2.90 2.88
CA PHE A 140 -11.85 2.05 1.95
C PHE A 140 -12.82 2.80 1.04
N SER A 141 -12.99 4.11 1.24
CA SER A 141 -13.81 4.91 0.35
C SER A 141 -13.33 4.80 -1.11
N THR A 142 -14.30 4.82 -2.03
CA THR A 142 -14.12 4.48 -3.44
C THR A 142 -12.98 5.28 -4.08
N ASN A 143 -12.84 6.55 -3.68
CA ASN A 143 -11.90 7.50 -4.28
C ASN A 143 -10.67 7.77 -3.41
N PHE A 144 -10.47 7.06 -2.29
CA PHE A 144 -9.26 7.23 -1.49
C PHE A 144 -8.01 6.88 -2.33
N PRO A 145 -7.03 7.80 -2.44
CA PRO A 145 -6.03 7.75 -3.50
C PRO A 145 -4.88 6.78 -3.22
N CYS A 146 -4.57 6.51 -1.95
CA CYS A 146 -3.42 5.70 -1.57
C CYS A 146 -3.74 4.20 -1.59
N LEU A 147 -3.26 3.52 -2.63
CA LEU A 147 -3.39 2.07 -2.79
C LEU A 147 -2.70 1.28 -1.67
N ASN A 148 -1.52 1.72 -1.23
CA ASN A 148 -0.73 1.01 -0.22
C ASN A 148 -1.48 0.88 1.11
N ALA A 149 -2.19 1.94 1.53
CA ALA A 149 -3.02 1.91 2.73
C ALA A 149 -4.18 0.90 2.58
N LYS A 150 -4.85 0.87 1.42
CA LYS A 150 -5.90 -0.12 1.15
C LYS A 150 -5.37 -1.56 1.25
N ILE A 151 -4.14 -1.80 0.79
CA ILE A 151 -3.48 -3.11 0.87
C ILE A 151 -3.15 -3.47 2.32
N ALA A 152 -2.51 -2.56 3.06
CA ALA A 152 -2.13 -2.80 4.46
C ALA A 152 -3.36 -3.16 5.32
N LEU A 153 -4.47 -2.44 5.14
CA LEU A 153 -5.73 -2.72 5.86
C LEU A 153 -6.35 -4.05 5.43
N LYS A 154 -6.42 -4.34 4.13
CA LYS A 154 -6.94 -5.63 3.63
C LYS A 154 -6.16 -6.81 4.20
N ARG A 155 -4.83 -6.70 4.30
CA ARG A 155 -3.96 -7.76 4.82
C ARG A 155 -3.89 -7.83 6.35
N ASN A 156 -4.62 -6.97 7.07
CA ASN A 156 -4.46 -6.79 8.52
C ASN A 156 -2.99 -6.54 8.93
N ALA A 157 -2.23 -5.90 8.03
CA ALA A 157 -0.83 -5.58 8.16
C ALA A 157 -0.64 -4.15 8.70
N PHE A 158 -1.57 -3.72 9.56
CA PHE A 158 -1.53 -2.41 10.18
C PHE A 158 -1.89 -2.50 11.66
N ASP A 159 -1.38 -1.53 12.41
CA ASP A 159 -1.77 -1.25 13.79
C ASP A 159 -2.38 0.15 13.85
N PHE A 160 -3.30 0.33 14.79
CA PHE A 160 -3.99 1.60 15.01
C PHE A 160 -4.19 1.74 16.51
N ASP A 161 -3.58 2.76 17.09
CA ASP A 161 -3.69 3.09 18.50
C ASP A 161 -4.18 4.54 18.65
N VAL A 162 -4.97 4.77 19.69
CA VAL A 162 -5.51 6.09 20.04
C VAL A 162 -4.76 6.61 21.27
N TYR A 163 -4.45 7.90 21.22
CA TYR A 163 -3.70 8.64 22.24
C TYR A 163 -4.48 9.86 22.68
N ASP A 164 -4.20 10.36 23.88
CA ASP A 164 -4.93 11.51 24.43
C ASP A 164 -4.53 12.83 23.78
N THR A 165 -3.35 13.37 24.12
CA THR A 165 -2.95 14.73 23.73
C THR A 165 -1.72 14.70 22.84
N PHE A 166 -1.89 15.20 21.62
CA PHE A 166 -0.81 15.38 20.64
C PHE A 166 0.29 16.29 21.21
N CYS A 167 1.56 15.92 20.99
CA CYS A 167 2.75 16.62 21.49
C CYS A 167 2.93 16.65 23.03
N SER A 168 2.23 15.79 23.79
CA SER A 168 2.51 15.60 25.22
C SER A 168 3.63 14.58 25.45
N GLU A 169 4.40 14.72 26.54
CA GLU A 169 5.51 13.80 26.86
C GLU A 169 5.01 12.37 27.11
N GLU A 170 3.92 12.21 27.87
CA GLU A 170 3.31 10.90 28.15
C GLU A 170 2.84 10.21 26.87
N THR A 171 2.11 10.92 26.00
CA THR A 171 1.67 10.38 24.71
C THR A 171 2.86 10.02 23.83
N THR A 172 3.90 10.86 23.79
CA THR A 172 5.09 10.61 22.97
C THR A 172 5.79 9.33 23.41
N LYS A 173 5.97 9.15 24.72
CA LYS A 173 6.59 7.94 25.29
C LYS A 173 5.78 6.69 24.96
N LEU A 174 4.45 6.74 25.12
CA LEU A 174 3.58 5.61 24.78
C LEU A 174 3.57 5.31 23.27
N LEU A 175 3.59 6.36 22.44
CA LEU A 175 3.71 6.26 20.99
C LEU A 175 5.00 5.57 20.58
N TRP A 176 6.13 5.99 21.14
CA TRP A 176 7.42 5.35 20.91
C TRP A 176 7.39 3.86 21.27
N GLN A 177 6.87 3.51 22.45
CA GLN A 177 6.77 2.11 22.89
C GLN A 177 5.93 1.25 21.93
N ASN A 178 4.81 1.77 21.44
CA ASN A 178 3.95 1.04 20.52
C ASN A 178 4.54 0.95 19.10
N LEU A 179 5.25 1.99 18.64
CA LEU A 179 6.04 1.93 17.41
C LEU A 179 7.11 0.85 17.49
N MET A 180 7.84 0.72 18.60
CA MET A 180 8.83 -0.35 18.78
C MET A 180 8.20 -1.75 18.74
N LYS A 181 7.02 -1.92 19.35
CA LYS A 181 6.25 -3.18 19.23
C LYS A 181 5.84 -3.45 17.79
N PHE A 182 5.38 -2.43 17.07
CA PHE A 182 5.00 -2.54 15.66
C PHE A 182 6.20 -2.89 14.77
N ILE A 183 7.35 -2.25 14.99
CA ILE A 183 8.62 -2.52 14.29
C ILE A 183 9.00 -4.01 14.41
N ASN A 184 8.90 -4.57 15.62
CA ASN A 184 9.14 -5.99 15.85
C ASN A 184 8.13 -6.89 15.10
N LYS A 185 6.83 -6.55 15.17
CA LYS A 185 5.78 -7.25 14.40
C LYS A 185 6.03 -7.16 12.88
N GLN A 186 6.50 -6.01 12.40
CA GLN A 186 6.76 -5.75 11.00
C GLN A 186 7.87 -6.65 10.44
N SER A 187 8.93 -6.95 11.21
CA SER A 187 9.97 -7.92 10.79
C SER A 187 9.34 -9.26 10.41
N PHE A 188 8.46 -9.77 11.28
CA PHE A 188 7.76 -11.02 11.06
C PHE A 188 6.82 -10.96 9.85
N LEU A 189 6.09 -9.85 9.67
CA LEU A 189 5.22 -9.64 8.51
C LEU A 189 6.00 -9.67 7.20
N TRP A 190 7.19 -9.09 7.16
CA TRP A 190 8.05 -9.08 5.98
C TRP A 190 8.65 -10.43 5.64
N GLU A 191 9.05 -11.21 6.64
CA GLU A 191 9.44 -12.62 6.45
C GLU A 191 8.31 -13.45 5.83
N ASN A 192 7.06 -13.02 6.01
CA ASN A 192 5.86 -13.62 5.44
C ASN A 192 5.32 -12.85 4.21
N ASN A 193 6.16 -12.06 3.52
CA ASN A 193 5.83 -11.32 2.30
C ASN A 193 4.68 -10.31 2.40
N HIS A 194 4.43 -9.74 3.58
CA HIS A 194 3.50 -8.61 3.72
C HIS A 194 4.27 -7.29 3.59
N ILE A 195 4.55 -6.84 2.36
CA ILE A 195 5.45 -5.68 2.15
C ILE A 195 4.84 -4.37 2.64
N PHE A 196 3.54 -4.19 2.43
CA PHE A 196 2.82 -2.98 2.84
C PHE A 196 2.40 -3.09 4.30
N THR A 197 3.05 -2.28 5.14
CA THR A 197 2.76 -2.20 6.57
C THR A 197 2.67 -0.75 7.00
N THR A 198 1.69 -0.45 7.85
CA THR A 198 1.43 0.90 8.34
C THR A 198 1.12 0.86 9.82
N TYR A 199 1.70 1.78 10.58
CA TYR A 199 1.27 2.07 11.94
C TYR A 199 0.52 3.39 11.95
N VAL A 200 -0.64 3.47 12.61
CA VAL A 200 -1.43 4.70 12.67
C VAL A 200 -1.59 5.13 14.11
N ALA A 201 -1.09 6.33 14.42
CA ALA A 201 -1.33 7.00 15.69
C ALA A 201 -2.45 8.01 15.50
N CYS A 202 -3.53 7.88 16.26
CA CYS A 202 -4.66 8.82 16.27
C CYS A 202 -4.74 9.55 17.60
N PHE A 203 -5.06 10.84 17.60
CA PHE A 203 -5.03 11.68 18.80
C PHE A 203 -6.41 12.27 19.07
N ARG A 204 -6.86 12.23 20.34
CA ARG A 204 -8.14 12.81 20.76
C ARG A 204 -8.13 14.33 20.70
N THR A 205 -7.00 14.93 21.09
CA THR A 205 -6.81 16.38 21.18
C THR A 205 -5.43 16.81 20.68
N PRO A 206 -5.27 18.07 20.24
CA PRO A 206 -6.32 19.08 20.07
C PRO A 206 -7.23 18.76 18.87
N GLU A 207 -8.43 19.35 18.86
CA GLU A 207 -9.33 19.28 17.71
C GLU A 207 -9.22 20.57 16.88
N ASN A 208 -9.74 20.54 15.64
CA ASN A 208 -9.94 21.74 14.81
C ASN A 208 -8.67 22.60 14.55
N LEU A 209 -7.54 21.95 14.28
CA LEU A 209 -6.33 22.67 13.86
C LEU A 209 -6.40 23.13 12.41
N SER A 210 -5.94 24.36 12.17
CA SER A 210 -5.57 24.79 10.82
C SER A 210 -4.37 23.99 10.31
N GLU A 211 -4.22 23.97 8.99
CA GLU A 211 -3.13 23.23 8.33
C GLU A 211 -1.75 23.76 8.76
N ASP A 212 -1.62 25.08 8.98
CA ASP A 212 -0.40 25.71 9.51
C ASP A 212 -0.03 25.22 10.92
N ILE A 213 -1.02 25.21 11.82
CA ILE A 213 -0.80 24.79 13.20
C ILE A 213 -0.55 23.29 13.28
N PHE A 214 -1.27 22.50 12.47
CA PHE A 214 -1.03 21.06 12.37
C PHE A 214 0.41 20.76 11.95
N GLU A 215 0.96 21.47 10.97
CA GLU A 215 2.33 21.24 10.53
C GLU A 215 3.36 21.56 11.61
N ILE A 216 3.21 22.69 12.31
CA ILE A 216 4.10 23.04 13.43
C ILE A 216 4.06 21.96 14.51
N LEU A 217 2.86 21.48 14.87
CA LEU A 217 2.70 20.44 15.88
C LEU A 217 3.18 19.07 15.39
N LEU A 218 3.02 18.74 14.10
CA LEU A 218 3.57 17.53 13.52
C LEU A 218 5.09 17.50 13.72
N TRP A 219 5.80 18.54 13.31
CA TRP A 219 7.26 18.58 13.48
C TRP A 219 7.69 18.60 14.94
N LYS A 220 6.92 19.26 15.83
CA LYS A 220 7.14 19.17 17.28
C LYS A 220 7.02 17.74 17.79
N GLN A 221 5.96 17.02 17.41
CA GLN A 221 5.77 15.62 17.81
C GLN A 221 6.90 14.72 17.29
N LEU A 222 7.37 14.95 16.05
CA LEU A 222 8.48 14.19 15.47
C LEU A 222 9.80 14.49 16.16
N GLN A 223 10.05 15.74 16.55
CA GLN A 223 11.21 16.10 17.37
C GLN A 223 11.17 15.38 18.72
N GLN A 224 10.05 15.44 19.44
CA GLN A 224 9.90 14.76 20.74
C GLN A 224 10.06 13.24 20.61
N LEU A 225 9.55 12.65 19.53
CA LEU A 225 9.64 11.22 19.27
C LEU A 225 11.08 10.78 18.94
N HIS A 226 11.82 11.59 18.17
CA HIS A 226 13.25 11.38 17.91
C HIS A 226 14.08 11.46 19.20
N GLU A 227 13.78 12.43 20.06
CA GLU A 227 14.44 12.58 21.35
C GLU A 227 14.19 11.40 22.29
N GLU A 228 12.97 10.85 22.29
CA GLU A 228 12.66 9.62 23.03
C GLU A 228 13.40 8.41 22.44
N ASP A 229 13.53 8.32 21.12
CA ASP A 229 14.27 7.23 20.45
C ASP A 229 15.75 7.23 20.86
N VAL A 230 16.40 8.41 20.79
CA VAL A 230 17.80 8.61 21.22
C VAL A 230 17.97 8.35 22.71
N ARG A 231 17.04 8.81 23.56
CA ARG A 231 17.07 8.58 25.02
C ARG A 231 17.06 7.09 25.37
N ASN A 232 16.41 6.27 24.55
CA ASN A 232 16.37 4.82 24.68
C ASN A 232 17.54 4.12 23.95
N GLY A 233 18.54 4.86 23.49
CA GLY A 233 19.78 4.34 22.91
C GLY A 233 19.64 3.87 21.46
N MET A 234 18.54 4.19 20.79
CA MET A 234 18.35 3.86 19.38
C MET A 234 19.16 4.82 18.50
N LYS A 235 19.63 4.32 17.36
CA LYS A 235 20.37 5.11 16.38
C LYS A 235 19.49 5.48 15.20
N TRP A 236 19.91 6.51 14.48
CA TRP A 236 19.34 6.76 13.16
C TRP A 236 19.60 5.57 12.21
N SER A 237 18.62 5.26 11.37
CA SER A 237 18.74 4.19 10.39
C SER A 237 19.95 4.39 9.47
N LYS A 238 20.74 3.34 9.26
CA LYS A 238 21.90 3.39 8.34
C LYS A 238 21.51 3.47 6.86
N ASN A 239 20.25 3.16 6.55
CA ASN A 239 19.76 3.09 5.16
C ASN A 239 19.24 4.43 4.64
N TYR A 240 19.11 5.44 5.50
CA TYR A 240 18.47 6.71 5.17
C TYR A 240 19.26 7.89 5.72
N SER A 241 19.24 9.00 5.00
CA SER A 241 19.89 10.23 5.46
C SER A 241 19.22 10.74 6.74
N ASN A 242 20.01 11.31 7.64
CA ASN A 242 19.53 12.06 8.80
C ASN A 242 19.41 13.56 8.53
N ASP A 243 19.84 14.03 7.35
CA ASP A 243 19.68 15.42 6.92
C ASP A 243 18.30 15.61 6.27
N PRO A 244 17.37 16.40 6.86
CA PRO A 244 16.04 16.62 6.31
C PRO A 244 16.00 17.35 4.97
N SER A 245 17.11 17.96 4.55
CA SER A 245 17.24 18.59 3.23
C SER A 245 17.68 17.59 2.14
N ASN A 246 18.08 16.38 2.53
CA ASN A 246 18.53 15.35 1.61
C ASN A 246 17.34 14.57 1.01
N THR A 247 17.41 14.26 -0.28
CA THR A 247 16.39 13.49 -1.00
C THR A 247 16.20 12.05 -0.50
N ASP A 248 17.19 11.51 0.20
CA ASP A 248 17.19 10.19 0.85
C ASP A 248 16.79 10.23 2.33
N PHE A 249 16.31 11.37 2.82
CA PHE A 249 15.80 11.46 4.17
C PHE A 249 14.54 10.60 4.35
N ALA A 250 14.53 9.82 5.44
CA ALA A 250 13.33 9.18 5.96
C ALA A 250 13.35 9.31 7.49
N PHE A 251 12.23 9.69 8.08
CA PHE A 251 12.14 9.83 9.54
C PHE A 251 12.45 8.48 10.21
N SER A 252 13.50 8.43 11.03
CA SER A 252 13.97 7.19 11.65
C SER A 252 13.45 7.01 13.06
N ILE A 253 12.91 5.83 13.37
CA ILE A 253 12.61 5.36 14.73
C ILE A 253 13.04 3.91 14.86
N GLY A 254 13.71 3.54 15.95
CA GLY A 254 14.16 2.16 16.18
C GLY A 254 15.05 1.64 15.04
N GLU A 255 15.95 2.49 14.53
CA GLU A 255 16.82 2.24 13.37
C GLU A 255 16.09 1.97 12.03
N ARG A 256 14.78 2.30 11.92
CA ARG A 256 13.97 2.14 10.70
C ARG A 256 13.46 3.45 10.15
N GLY A 257 13.56 3.62 8.83
CA GLY A 257 13.01 4.76 8.11
C GLY A 257 11.53 4.63 7.79
N PHE A 258 10.79 5.72 8.00
CA PHE A 258 9.36 5.83 7.71
C PHE A 258 9.03 7.00 6.79
N PHE A 259 8.10 6.76 5.87
CA PHE A 259 7.31 7.80 5.21
C PHE A 259 6.06 8.12 6.04
N LEU A 260 5.94 9.38 6.46
CA LEU A 260 4.86 9.82 7.30
C LEU A 260 3.75 10.47 6.47
N VAL A 261 2.50 10.19 6.83
CA VAL A 261 1.33 10.87 6.28
C VAL A 261 0.50 11.43 7.43
N GLY A 262 0.48 12.74 7.54
CA GLY A 262 -0.38 13.49 8.44
C GLY A 262 -1.81 13.57 7.90
N LEU A 263 -2.78 13.40 8.81
CA LEU A 263 -4.21 13.55 8.57
C LEU A 263 -4.81 14.47 9.63
N HIS A 264 -5.72 15.36 9.22
CA HIS A 264 -6.46 16.24 10.13
C HIS A 264 -7.74 16.77 9.45
N PRO A 265 -8.75 17.24 10.20
CA PRO A 265 -10.07 17.61 9.64
C PRO A 265 -10.03 18.72 8.59
N GLN A 266 -9.09 19.65 8.74
CA GLN A 266 -8.97 20.85 7.91
C GLN A 266 -7.95 20.71 6.77
N SER A 267 -7.46 19.49 6.47
CA SER A 267 -6.46 19.31 5.41
C SER A 267 -7.00 19.79 4.07
N SER A 268 -6.18 20.50 3.29
CA SER A 268 -6.50 20.92 1.93
C SER A 268 -6.76 19.72 1.00
N ARG A 269 -6.17 18.57 1.31
CA ARG A 269 -6.29 17.32 0.55
C ARG A 269 -7.37 16.40 1.13
N ASN A 270 -8.36 16.05 0.32
CA ASN A 270 -9.46 15.17 0.71
C ASN A 270 -8.96 13.82 1.26
N GLY A 271 -7.88 13.27 0.70
CA GLY A 271 -7.27 12.01 1.19
C GLY A 271 -6.76 12.09 2.62
N ARG A 272 -6.43 13.30 3.09
CA ARG A 272 -5.88 13.58 4.42
C ARG A 272 -6.92 14.21 5.37
N ARG A 273 -8.14 14.47 4.91
CA ARG A 273 -9.26 14.94 5.76
C ARG A 273 -9.82 13.78 6.57
N PHE A 274 -9.33 13.62 7.79
CA PHE A 274 -9.82 12.64 8.76
C PHE A 274 -10.47 13.35 9.96
N SER A 275 -11.45 12.74 10.62
CA SER A 275 -12.23 13.35 11.72
C SER A 275 -11.38 13.75 12.93
N LYS A 276 -10.19 13.16 13.06
CA LYS A 276 -9.21 13.43 14.12
C LYS A 276 -7.84 13.72 13.53
N ILE A 277 -6.92 14.18 14.38
CA ILE A 277 -5.50 14.23 14.03
C ILE A 277 -4.97 12.80 14.02
N ALA A 278 -4.27 12.42 12.95
CA ALA A 278 -3.58 11.15 12.89
C ALA A 278 -2.26 11.25 12.12
N ILE A 279 -1.33 10.36 12.44
CA ILE A 279 -0.09 10.16 11.71
C ILE A 279 -0.01 8.69 11.30
N ALA A 280 0.06 8.43 10.00
CA ALA A 280 0.36 7.11 9.46
C ALA A 280 1.86 6.99 9.17
N PHE A 281 2.53 6.09 9.89
CA PHE A 281 3.92 5.70 9.73
C PHE A 281 3.99 4.52 8.76
N ASN A 282 4.37 4.79 7.52
CA ASN A 282 4.52 3.77 6.48
C ASN A 282 6.01 3.45 6.34
N SER A 283 6.40 2.19 6.30
CA SER A 283 7.83 1.87 6.14
C SER A 283 8.38 2.40 4.83
N GLN A 284 9.56 3.00 4.85
CA GLN A 284 10.26 3.43 3.64
C GLN A 284 10.80 2.23 2.84
N ASP A 285 11.07 1.10 3.50
CA ASP A 285 11.58 -0.13 2.88
C ASP A 285 10.58 -0.74 1.89
N GLN A 286 9.28 -0.43 2.02
CA GLN A 286 8.27 -0.82 1.03
C GLN A 286 8.57 -0.20 -0.35
N PHE A 287 9.09 1.04 -0.39
CA PHE A 287 9.45 1.69 -1.66
C PHE A 287 10.71 1.08 -2.27
N THR A 288 11.66 0.64 -1.43
CA THR A 288 12.82 -0.14 -1.87
C THR A 288 12.39 -1.47 -2.52
N ASN A 289 11.42 -2.16 -1.93
CA ASN A 289 10.85 -3.37 -2.53
C ASN A 289 10.12 -3.09 -3.86
N LEU A 290 9.32 -2.02 -3.93
CA LEU A 290 8.67 -1.60 -5.18
C LEU A 290 9.65 -1.24 -6.29
N ARG A 291 10.81 -0.63 -5.94
CA ARG A 291 11.91 -0.38 -6.89
C ARG A 291 12.51 -1.69 -7.39
N ARG A 292 12.82 -2.63 -6.49
CA ARG A 292 13.36 -3.96 -6.87
C ARG A 292 12.44 -4.70 -7.85
N LEU A 293 11.13 -4.49 -7.75
CA LEU A 293 10.13 -5.09 -8.63
C LEU A 293 9.82 -4.26 -9.90
N ASN A 294 10.46 -3.10 -10.10
CA ASN A 294 10.17 -2.15 -11.18
C ASN A 294 8.70 -1.67 -11.22
N LEU A 295 8.03 -1.64 -10.07
CA LEU A 295 6.61 -1.27 -9.92
C LEU A 295 6.40 0.15 -9.37
N LEU A 296 7.44 0.77 -8.82
CA LEU A 296 7.33 2.08 -8.15
C LEU A 296 6.72 3.15 -9.06
N THR A 297 7.21 3.28 -10.30
CA THR A 297 6.75 4.30 -11.25
C THR A 297 5.26 4.14 -11.57
N GLU A 298 4.80 2.91 -11.80
CA GLU A 298 3.40 2.64 -12.14
C GLU A 298 2.48 2.94 -10.96
N ILE A 299 2.86 2.52 -9.75
CA ILE A 299 2.09 2.80 -8.53
C ILE A 299 2.04 4.31 -8.28
N LYS A 300 3.15 5.04 -8.44
CA LYS A 300 3.17 6.51 -8.35
C LYS A 300 2.18 7.13 -9.33
N GLN A 301 2.17 6.67 -10.59
CA GLN A 301 1.23 7.19 -11.59
C GLN A 301 -0.23 6.88 -11.24
N VAL A 302 -0.54 5.68 -10.72
CA VAL A 302 -1.90 5.33 -10.26
C VAL A 302 -2.32 6.22 -9.11
N VAL A 303 -1.46 6.42 -8.11
CA VAL A 303 -1.74 7.31 -6.98
C VAL A 303 -1.97 8.74 -7.46
N ARG A 304 -1.15 9.26 -8.39
CA ARG A 304 -1.33 10.60 -8.99
C ARG A 304 -2.66 10.73 -9.74
N GLN A 305 -3.08 9.72 -10.49
CA GLN A 305 -4.38 9.71 -11.16
C GLN A 305 -5.54 9.69 -10.17
N ASN A 306 -5.48 8.83 -9.16
CA ASN A 306 -6.51 8.80 -8.13
C ASN A 306 -6.59 10.12 -7.36
N ASP A 307 -5.45 10.74 -7.09
CA ASP A 307 -5.37 12.04 -6.41
C ASP A 307 -5.95 13.16 -7.27
N LEU A 308 -5.71 13.17 -8.58
CA LEU A 308 -6.37 14.06 -9.54
C LEU A 308 -7.89 13.86 -9.55
N LEU A 309 -8.37 12.61 -9.63
CA LEU A 309 -9.80 12.31 -9.62
C LEU A 309 -10.46 12.72 -8.30
N TYR A 310 -9.76 12.58 -7.17
CA TYR A 310 -10.32 12.81 -5.84
C TYR A 310 -10.24 14.27 -5.38
N ASN A 311 -9.24 15.02 -5.84
CA ASN A 311 -9.00 16.40 -5.39
C ASN A 311 -9.11 17.42 -6.53
N GLY A 312 -9.35 17.00 -7.77
CA GLY A 312 -9.35 17.87 -8.95
C GLY A 312 -7.95 18.34 -9.39
N SER A 313 -6.89 17.98 -8.65
CA SER A 313 -5.50 18.30 -8.97
C SER A 313 -4.54 17.27 -8.37
N ILE A 314 -3.38 17.08 -8.98
CA ILE A 314 -2.28 16.30 -8.39
C ILE A 314 -1.68 17.09 -7.22
N ASN A 315 -1.26 16.41 -6.15
CA ASN A 315 -0.58 17.00 -5.01
C ASN A 315 0.67 17.78 -5.45
N PRO A 316 0.66 19.12 -5.33
CA PRO A 316 1.78 19.95 -5.77
C PRO A 316 3.05 19.68 -4.96
N ASN A 317 2.91 19.14 -3.73
CA ASN A 317 4.05 18.75 -2.92
C ASN A 317 4.67 17.43 -3.35
N VAL A 318 4.07 16.67 -4.27
CA VAL A 318 4.70 15.45 -4.79
C VAL A 318 5.75 15.87 -5.82
N ILE A 319 6.93 16.22 -5.32
CA ILE A 319 8.11 16.46 -6.16
C ILE A 319 8.51 15.15 -6.81
N GLU A 320 8.97 15.21 -8.06
CA GLU A 320 9.51 14.05 -8.75
C GLU A 320 10.85 13.65 -8.12
N ASN A 321 10.78 12.85 -7.05
CA ASN A 321 11.94 12.29 -6.38
C ASN A 321 12.06 10.80 -6.72
N GLU A 322 13.20 10.38 -7.27
CA GLU A 322 13.51 9.00 -7.60
C GLU A 322 13.49 8.10 -6.35
N ASN A 323 13.88 8.64 -5.21
CA ASN A 323 14.03 7.93 -3.94
C ASN A 323 12.72 7.82 -3.14
N GLY A 324 11.65 8.46 -3.62
CA GLY A 324 10.32 8.37 -3.03
C GLY A 324 9.90 9.68 -2.36
N PRO A 325 8.81 9.65 -1.60
CA PRO A 325 8.28 10.86 -1.00
C PRO A 325 9.17 11.35 0.17
N GLY A 326 9.21 12.66 0.35
CA GLY A 326 10.12 13.34 1.28
C GLY A 326 9.44 14.07 2.45
N PRO A 327 10.22 14.73 3.32
CA PRO A 327 9.71 15.39 4.53
C PRO A 327 8.67 16.49 4.25
N PHE A 328 8.79 17.17 3.11
CA PHE A 328 7.82 18.17 2.65
C PHE A 328 6.40 17.63 2.40
N GLU A 329 6.26 16.31 2.25
CA GLU A 329 4.95 15.67 2.06
C GLU A 329 4.29 15.24 3.37
N TYR A 330 5.00 15.32 4.51
CA TYR A 330 4.53 14.68 5.74
C TYR A 330 3.22 15.30 6.26
N SER A 331 3.13 16.63 6.37
CA SER A 331 1.90 17.32 6.79
C SER A 331 0.80 17.23 5.73
N GLY A 332 1.18 17.34 4.45
CA GLY A 332 0.25 17.46 3.32
C GLY A 332 -0.12 18.89 2.97
N LYS A 333 0.35 19.86 3.76
CA LYS A 333 0.21 21.30 3.49
C LYS A 333 1.02 21.68 2.27
N LEU A 334 0.51 22.58 1.43
CA LEU A 334 1.32 23.21 0.38
C LEU A 334 2.48 24.00 0.98
N ILE A 335 3.71 23.63 0.65
CA ILE A 335 4.91 24.31 1.13
C ILE A 335 5.43 25.34 0.11
N GLN A 336 6.13 26.37 0.62
CA GLN A 336 6.83 27.36 -0.20
C GLN A 336 8.26 26.89 -0.53
N PRO A 337 8.91 27.42 -1.58
CA PRO A 337 10.26 26.97 -2.00
C PRO A 337 11.33 27.04 -0.89
N GLU A 338 11.24 28.04 -0.03
CA GLU A 338 12.13 28.30 1.10
C GLU A 338 11.82 27.49 2.37
N TRP A 339 10.81 26.61 2.30
CA TRP A 339 10.38 25.81 3.43
C TRP A 339 11.48 24.86 3.93
N LYS A 340 11.60 24.77 5.25
CA LYS A 340 12.46 23.79 5.93
C LYS A 340 11.73 23.21 7.13
N PRO A 341 11.89 21.90 7.41
CA PRO A 341 11.31 21.32 8.61
C PRO A 341 12.01 21.87 9.85
N ASN A 342 11.23 22.20 10.88
CA ASN A 342 11.78 22.54 12.20
C ASN A 342 12.13 21.24 12.94
N PHE A 343 13.21 20.60 12.52
CA PHE A 343 13.68 19.32 13.03
C PHE A 343 15.19 19.32 13.17
N GLN A 344 15.68 18.85 14.32
CA GLN A 344 17.09 18.78 14.66
C GLN A 344 17.44 17.36 15.08
N VAL A 345 18.26 16.69 14.27
CA VAL A 345 18.75 15.37 14.61
C VAL A 345 19.73 15.46 15.77
N LYS A 346 19.40 14.73 16.83
CA LYS A 346 20.33 14.35 17.91
C LYS A 346 20.97 13.00 17.58
N ILE A 347 22.28 12.89 17.77
CA ILE A 347 23.08 11.68 17.47
C ILE A 347 23.51 11.02 18.77
#